data_AF-A0A016U033-F1
#
_entry.id   AF-A0A016U033-F1
#
_cell.length_a   1.000
_cell.length_b   1.000
_cell.length_c   1.000
_cell.angle_alpha   90.00
_cell.angle_beta   90.00
_cell.angle_gamma   90.00
#
_symmetry.space_group_name_H-M   'P 1'
#
loop_
_entity.id
_entity.type
_entity.pdbx_description
1 polymer ?
#
loop_
_entity_poly.entity_id
_entity_poly.type
_entity_poly.pdbx_seq_one_letter_code
_entity_poly.pdbx_strand_id
1 'polypeptide(L)'
;MLEKARLRESKVLQDAIGKVLNDKKYKKAAHRIRDLLAKRPFTPQEKLVKTVELAAEFGQLPEFKVAGRNLGLIVYYNIDIILVVQANDFSCENQNSVKFEFSIAKFF
;
A
#
# COMPACT_ATOMS: atom_id res chain seq x y z
N MET A 1 1.55 3.80 19.62
CA MET A 1 1.76 2.66 18.70
C MET A 1 3.19 2.16 18.91
N LEU A 2 3.45 0.86 18.99
CA LEU A 2 4.79 0.31 19.22
C LEU A 2 5.60 0.37 17.92
N GLU A 3 6.79 0.99 17.95
CA GLU A 3 7.68 1.04 16.79
C GLU A 3 8.44 -0.28 16.61
N LYS A 4 8.55 -0.76 15.38
CA LYS A 4 9.18 -2.06 15.06
C LYS A 4 10.65 -2.14 15.49
N ALA A 5 11.36 -1.02 15.52
CA ALA A 5 12.75 -0.94 15.97
C ALA A 5 12.91 -1.35 17.46
N ARG A 6 11.90 -1.07 18.28
CA ARG A 6 11.91 -1.35 19.73
C ARG A 6 11.59 -2.81 20.08
N LEU A 7 11.24 -3.64 19.09
CA LEU A 7 10.99 -5.07 19.29
C LEU A 7 12.28 -5.89 19.48
N ARG A 8 13.45 -5.31 19.20
CA ARG A 8 14.75 -5.95 19.50
C ARG A 8 15.02 -6.02 21.01
N GLU A 9 14.37 -5.17 21.79
CA GLU A 9 14.48 -5.16 23.24
C GLU A 9 13.55 -6.21 23.86
N SER A 10 14.13 -7.29 24.38
CA SER A 10 13.40 -8.42 24.99
C SER A 10 12.40 -7.97 26.08
N LYS A 11 12.77 -6.97 26.89
CA LYS A 11 11.90 -6.42 27.95
C LYS A 11 10.64 -5.74 27.40
N VAL A 12 10.78 -4.95 26.34
CA VAL A 12 9.65 -4.25 25.71
C VAL A 12 8.70 -5.24 25.03
N LEU A 13 9.25 -6.29 24.43
CA LEU A 13 8.46 -7.38 23.85
C LEU A 13 7.68 -8.15 24.91
N GLN A 14 8.32 -8.52 26.03
CA GLN A 14 7.67 -9.23 27.13
C GLN A 14 6.53 -8.41 27.75
N ASP A 15 6.75 -7.11 27.97
CA ASP A 15 5.73 -6.19 28.46
C ASP A 15 4.56 -6.03 27.46
N ALA A 16 4.87 -5.91 26.15
CA ALA A 16 3.85 -5.84 25.11
C ALA A 16 3.00 -7.12 25.02
N ILE A 17 3.63 -8.30 25.08
CA ILE A 17 2.94 -9.60 25.11
C ILE A 17 2.08 -9.71 26.38
N GLY A 18 2.62 -9.33 27.53
CA GLY A 18 1.88 -9.29 28.80
C GLY A 18 0.65 -8.38 28.72
N LYS A 19 0.78 -7.20 28.11
CA LYS A 19 -0.34 -6.29 27.86
C LYS A 19 -1.41 -6.91 26.96
N VAL A 20 -1.01 -7.55 25.85
CA VAL A 20 -1.96 -8.20 24.93
C VAL A 20 -2.69 -9.38 25.58
N LEU A 21 -2.01 -10.16 26.41
CA LEU A 21 -2.61 -11.31 27.11
C LEU A 21 -3.55 -10.90 28.24
N ASN A 22 -3.21 -9.83 28.98
CA ASN A 22 -4.00 -9.37 30.11
C ASN A 22 -5.21 -8.50 29.71
N ASP A 23 -5.12 -7.79 28.58
CA ASP A 23 -6.22 -6.94 28.13
C ASP A 23 -7.35 -7.78 27.48
N LYS A 24 -8.52 -7.72 28.10
CA LYS A 24 -9.75 -8.40 27.68
C LYS A 24 -10.19 -8.00 26.27
N LYS A 25 -9.81 -6.81 25.79
CA LYS A 25 -10.14 -6.33 24.43
C LYS A 25 -9.57 -7.25 23.36
N TYR A 26 -8.29 -7.63 23.47
CA TYR A 26 -7.65 -8.52 22.51
C TYR A 26 -8.23 -9.93 22.58
N LYS A 27 -8.53 -10.42 23.78
CA LYS A 27 -9.20 -11.72 23.97
C LYS A 27 -10.58 -11.75 23.30
N LYS A 28 -11.40 -10.70 23.48
CA LYS A 28 -12.73 -10.59 22.84
C LYS A 28 -12.63 -10.54 21.31
N ALA A 29 -11.67 -9.80 20.77
CA ALA A 29 -11.42 -9.76 19.33
C ALA A 29 -10.96 -11.13 18.78
N ALA A 30 -10.06 -11.81 19.47
CA ALA A 30 -9.58 -13.13 19.10
C ALA A 30 -10.72 -14.17 19.11
N HIS A 31 -11.58 -14.17 20.14
CA HIS A 31 -12.75 -15.03 20.19
C HIS A 31 -13.73 -14.72 19.06
N ARG A 32 -14.00 -13.44 18.78
CA ARG A 32 -14.83 -13.06 17.63
C ARG A 32 -14.29 -13.61 16.31
N ILE A 33 -12.98 -13.50 16.08
CA ILE A 33 -12.35 -14.03 14.87
C ILE A 33 -12.47 -15.56 14.84
N ARG A 34 -12.19 -16.24 15.95
CA ARG A 34 -12.34 -17.69 16.06
C ARG A 34 -13.76 -18.14 15.71
N ASP A 35 -14.77 -17.48 16.26
CA ASP A 35 -16.17 -17.85 16.04
C ASP A 35 -16.58 -17.55 14.58
N LEU A 36 -16.05 -16.49 13.98
CA LEU A 36 -16.17 -16.20 12.54
C LEU A 36 -15.53 -17.28 11.67
N LEU A 37 -14.33 -17.75 12.04
CA LEU A 37 -13.62 -18.80 11.32
C LEU A 37 -14.36 -20.15 11.42
N ALA A 38 -14.90 -20.46 12.59
CA ALA A 38 -15.66 -21.69 12.83
C ALA A 38 -17.01 -21.71 12.10
N LYS A 39 -17.64 -20.54 11.91
CA LYS A 39 -18.92 -20.40 11.18
C LYS A 39 -18.76 -20.21 9.67
N ARG A 40 -17.55 -20.36 9.11
CA ARG A 40 -17.36 -20.22 7.66
C ARG A 40 -18.15 -21.33 6.93
N PRO A 41 -18.91 -20.99 5.89
CA PRO A 41 -19.78 -21.95 5.20
C PRO A 41 -19.03 -22.98 4.34
N PHE A 42 -17.74 -22.75 4.05
CA PHE A 42 -16.90 -23.66 3.26
C PHE A 42 -15.59 -23.92 3.99
N THR A 43 -15.12 -25.16 3.90
CA THR A 43 -13.78 -25.51 4.37
C THR A 43 -12.73 -24.87 3.44
N PRO A 44 -11.51 -24.58 3.93
CA PRO A 44 -10.43 -24.05 3.10
C PRO A 44 -10.17 -24.91 1.85
N GLN A 45 -10.25 -26.24 1.99
CA GLN A 45 -10.05 -27.21 0.92
C GLN A 45 -11.13 -27.08 -0.16
N GLU A 46 -12.41 -27.07 0.22
CA GLU A 46 -13.52 -26.88 -0.71
C GLU A 46 -13.45 -25.52 -1.43
N LYS A 47 -13.05 -24.47 -0.71
CA LYS A 47 -12.89 -23.14 -1.31
C LYS A 47 -11.80 -23.14 -2.39
N LEU A 48 -10.68 -23.83 -2.15
CA LEU A 48 -9.61 -23.96 -3.14
C LEU A 48 -10.08 -24.75 -4.37
N VAL A 49 -10.73 -25.90 -4.17
CA VAL A 49 -11.26 -26.72 -5.27
C VAL A 49 -12.22 -25.90 -6.13
N LYS A 50 -13.21 -25.24 -5.52
CA LYS A 50 -14.17 -24.39 -6.24
C LYS A 50 -13.51 -23.21 -6.97
N THR A 51 -12.45 -22.63 -6.40
CA THR A 51 -11.72 -21.53 -7.05
C THR A 51 -10.97 -22.03 -8.29
N VAL A 52 -10.39 -23.23 -8.22
CA VAL A 52 -9.71 -23.87 -9.35
C VAL A 52 -10.71 -24.31 -10.41
N GLU A 53 -11.84 -24.88 -10.02
CA GLU A 53 -12.94 -25.24 -10.94
C GLU A 53 -13.49 -24.01 -11.67
N LEU A 54 -13.75 -22.91 -10.95
CA LEU A 54 -14.19 -21.65 -11.56
C LEU A 54 -13.15 -21.11 -12.55
N ALA A 55 -11.87 -21.18 -12.19
CA ALA A 55 -10.78 -20.78 -13.08
C ALA A 55 -10.63 -21.71 -14.29
N ALA A 56 -10.94 -22.99 -14.16
CA ALA A 56 -10.92 -23.97 -15.25
C ALA A 56 -12.13 -23.81 -16.19
N GLU A 57 -13.31 -23.53 -15.64
CA GLU A 57 -14.57 -23.38 -16.39
C GLU A 57 -14.62 -22.06 -17.16
N PHE A 58 -14.34 -20.94 -16.49
CA PHE A 58 -14.45 -19.60 -17.10
C PHE A 58 -13.12 -19.08 -17.63
N GLY A 59 -12.00 -19.74 -17.34
CA GLY A 59 -10.68 -19.33 -17.80
C GLY A 59 -10.34 -17.91 -17.37
N GLN A 60 -10.15 -17.01 -18.35
CA GLN A 60 -9.94 -15.59 -18.08
C GLN A 60 -11.25 -14.84 -17.89
N LEU A 61 -11.71 -14.73 -16.64
CA LEU A 61 -12.77 -13.79 -16.26
C LEU A 61 -12.31 -12.33 -16.51
N PRO A 62 -12.93 -11.57 -17.43
CA PRO A 62 -12.57 -10.18 -17.68
C PRO A 62 -12.72 -9.30 -16.44
N GLU A 63 -13.59 -9.67 -15.51
CA GLU A 63 -13.82 -8.98 -14.23
C GLU A 63 -12.64 -9.14 -13.25
N PHE A 64 -11.84 -10.19 -13.40
CA PHE A 64 -10.63 -10.42 -12.59
C PHE A 64 -9.39 -9.74 -13.19
N LYS A 65 -9.53 -9.05 -14.34
CA LYS A 65 -8.44 -8.26 -14.92
C LYS A 65 -8.40 -6.91 -14.20
N VAL A 66 -7.24 -6.60 -13.63
CA VAL A 66 -6.96 -5.26 -13.08
C VAL A 66 -7.16 -4.25 -14.20
N ALA A 67 -8.03 -3.26 -13.99
CA ALA A 67 -8.33 -2.21 -14.96
C ALA A 67 -7.04 -1.54 -15.48
N GLY A 68 -6.05 -1.38 -14.60
CA GLY A 68 -4.67 -0.92 -14.88
C GLY A 68 -3.97 -1.56 -16.08
N ARG A 69 -4.30 -2.81 -16.44
CA ARG A 69 -3.66 -3.52 -17.57
C ARG A 69 -4.02 -2.94 -18.93
N ASN A 70 -5.16 -2.24 -19.04
CA ASN A 70 -5.64 -1.65 -20.29
C ASN A 70 -5.58 -0.11 -20.29
N LEU A 71 -4.81 0.49 -19.37
CA LEU A 71 -4.59 1.95 -19.38
C LEU A 71 -3.43 2.30 -20.31
N GLY A 72 -3.58 3.37 -21.08
CA GLY A 72 -2.49 3.96 -21.85
C GLY A 72 -1.41 4.53 -20.92
N LEU A 73 -0.16 4.58 -21.41
CA LEU A 73 1.01 5.02 -20.64
C LEU A 73 0.81 6.39 -19.98
N ILE A 74 0.13 7.32 -20.66
CA ILE A 74 -0.16 8.67 -20.16
C ILE A 74 -1.01 8.63 -18.88
N VAL A 75 -2.10 7.85 -18.88
CA VAL A 75 -3.01 7.71 -17.73
C VAL A 75 -2.37 6.84 -16.64
N TYR A 76 -1.65 5.79 -17.04
CA TYR A 76 -0.98 4.88 -16.10
C TYR A 76 0.07 5.61 -15.26
N TYR A 77 0.86 6.50 -15.88
CA TYR A 77 1.89 7.28 -15.19
C TYR A 77 1.42 8.67 -14.73
N ASN A 78 0.18 9.08 -15.02
CA ASN A 78 -0.34 10.43 -14.74
C ASN A 78 0.67 11.51 -15.15
N ILE A 79 1.11 11.45 -16.41
CA ILE A 79 2.14 12.34 -16.95
C ILE A 79 1.70 13.81 -16.86
N ASP A 80 0.40 14.09 -16.91
CA ASP A 80 -0.21 15.40 -16.68
C ASP A 80 0.17 16.00 -15.32
N ILE A 81 0.09 15.21 -14.24
CA ILE A 81 0.47 15.65 -12.89
C ILE A 81 1.98 15.91 -12.81
N ILE A 82 2.79 15.01 -13.40
CA ILE A 82 4.25 15.15 -13.42
C ILE A 82 4.65 16.43 -14.17
N LEU A 83 4.01 16.71 -15.31
CA LEU A 83 4.26 17.93 -16.08
C LEU A 83 3.86 19.18 -15.31
N VAL A 84 2.75 19.17 -14.57
CA VAL A 84 2.35 20.32 -13.73
C VAL A 84 3.33 20.54 -12.59
N VAL A 85 3.77 19.48 -11.91
CA VAL A 85 4.77 19.58 -10.83
C VAL A 85 6.11 20.09 -11.38
N GLN A 86 6.60 19.48 -12.45
CA GLN A 86 7.84 19.91 -13.11
C GLN A 86 7.74 21.31 -13.72
N ALA A 87 6.57 21.74 -14.19
CA ALA A 87 6.36 23.10 -14.68
C ALA A 87 6.34 24.13 -13.55
N ASN A 88 5.80 23.77 -12.38
CA ASN A 88 5.87 24.64 -11.20
C ASN A 88 7.31 24.73 -10.68
N ASP A 89 8.06 23.63 -10.69
CA ASP A 89 9.48 23.60 -10.34
C ASP A 89 10.32 24.33 -11.41
N PHE A 90 10.01 24.21 -12.70
CA PHE A 90 10.64 24.95 -13.79
C PHE A 90 10.30 26.44 -13.76
N SER A 91 9.10 26.85 -13.34
CA SER A 91 8.80 28.27 -13.08
C SER A 91 9.67 28.83 -11.93
N CYS A 92 10.00 28.01 -10.93
CA CYS A 92 10.87 28.40 -9.82
C CYS A 92 12.36 28.39 -10.23
N GLU A 93 12.78 27.38 -11.01
CA GLU A 93 14.13 27.24 -11.58
C GLU A 93 14.40 28.31 -12.64
N ASN A 94 13.44 28.65 -13.50
CA ASN A 94 13.61 29.68 -14.55
C ASN A 94 13.76 31.08 -13.92
N GLN A 95 13.10 31.36 -12.79
CA GLN A 95 13.32 32.63 -12.08
C GLN A 95 14.64 32.68 -11.29
N ASN A 96 15.21 31.53 -10.90
CA ASN A 96 16.51 31.44 -10.24
C ASN A 96 17.69 31.27 -11.22
N SER A 97 17.52 30.56 -12.33
CA SER A 97 18.52 30.35 -13.41
C SER A 97 18.71 31.60 -14.26
N VAL A 98 17.64 32.34 -14.60
CA VAL A 98 17.77 33.65 -15.28
C VAL A 98 18.42 34.69 -14.37
N LYS A 99 18.23 34.60 -13.04
CA LYS A 99 18.97 35.41 -12.05
C LYS A 99 20.43 34.98 -11.91
N PHE A 100 20.75 33.68 -12.00
CA PHE A 100 22.11 33.17 -11.91
C PHE A 100 22.95 33.54 -13.14
N GLU A 101 22.39 33.40 -14.35
CA GLU A 101 22.99 33.87 -15.62
C GLU A 101 23.25 35.40 -15.60
N PHE A 102 22.27 36.21 -15.17
CA PHE A 102 22.46 37.67 -15.05
C PHE A 102 23.48 38.08 -13.98
N SER A 103 23.69 37.26 -12.94
CA SER A 103 24.68 37.54 -11.89
C SER A 103 26.11 37.21 -12.32
N ILE A 104 26.31 36.18 -13.14
CA ILE A 104 27.63 35.80 -13.66
C ILE A 104 28.07 36.75 -14.77
N ALA A 105 27.14 37.19 -15.64
CA ALA A 105 27.42 38.16 -16.71
C ALA A 105 27.77 39.58 -16.23
N LYS A 106 27.66 39.86 -14.92
CA LYS A 106 28.02 41.14 -14.30
C LYS A 106 29.38 41.10 -13.58
N PHE A 107 30.03 39.93 -13.59
CA PHE A 107 31.34 39.69 -12.95
C PHE A 107 32.47 39.48 -13.98
N PHE A 108 32.15 39.55 -15.27
CA PHE A 108 33.09 39.73 -16.38
C PHE A 108 32.77 41.06 -17.08
#